data_AF-A0A7X7SP73-F1
#
_entry.id   AF-A0A7X7SP73-F1
#
_cell.length_a   1.000
_cell.length_b   1.000
_cell.length_c   1.000
_cell.angle_alpha   90.00
_cell.angle_beta   90.00
_cell.angle_gamma   90.00
#
_symmetry.space_group_name_H-M   'P 1'
#
loop_
_entity.id
_entity.type
_entity.pdbx_description
1 polymer ?
#
loop_
_entity_poly.entity_id
_entity_poly.type
_entity_poly.pdbx_seq_one_letter_code
_entity_poly.pdbx_strand_id
1 'polypeptide(L)' 'MNFEKLGELIKDMRIAMLTTVEPDGTLHTRPLATLRYANDGELWFFTSLDSAKVHE' A
#
# COMPACT_ATOMS: atom_id res chain seq x y z
N MET A 1 -2.08 18.34 6.84
CA MET A 1 -1.97 16.95 7.35
C MET A 1 -0.52 16.74 7.75
N ASN A 2 -0.20 16.19 8.92
CA ASN A 2 1.19 16.03 9.35
C ASN A 2 1.72 14.66 8.88
N PHE A 3 2.38 14.66 7.73
CA PHE A 3 2.95 13.46 7.10
C PHE A 3 4.14 12.88 7.85
N GLU A 4 4.87 13.69 8.63
CA GLU A 4 5.98 13.22 9.46
C GLU A 4 5.47 12.29 10.57
N LYS A 5 4.39 12.70 11.25
CA LYS A 5 3.77 11.88 12.30
C LYS A 5 3.21 10.57 11.75
N LEU A 6 2.64 10.58 10.53
CA LEU A 6 2.19 9.37 9.86
C LEU A 6 3.37 8.45 9.52
N GLY A 7 4.44 9.00 8.94
CA GLY A 7 5.66 8.26 8.61
C GLY A 7 6.26 7.57 9.82
N GLU A 8 6.39 8.27 10.96
CA GLU A 8 6.92 7.70 12.20
C GLU A 8 6.08 6.52 12.74
N LEU A 9 4.77 6.52 12.51
CA LEU A 9 3.88 5.45 12.95
C LEU A 9 3.97 4.20 12.07
N ILE A 10 4.28 4.36 10.78
CA ILE A 10 4.23 3.27 9.79
C ILE A 10 5.61 2.81 9.33
N LYS A 11 6.70 3.50 9.70
CA LYS A 11 8.07 3.24 9.21
C LYS A 11 8.57 1.81 9.39
N ASP A 12 8.11 1.11 10.43
CA ASP A 12 8.53 -0.26 10.76
C ASP A 12 7.54 -1.33 10.24
N MET A 13 6.44 -0.92 9.60
CA MET A 13 5.47 -1.84 9.01
C MET A 13 6.01 -2.45 7.73
N ARG A 14 6.23 -3.77 7.75
CA ARG A 14 6.73 -4.50 6.57
C ARG A 14 5.63 -4.84 5.56
N ILE A 15 4.39 -4.92 6.02
CA ILE A 15 3.22 -5.30 5.22
C ILE A 15 2.12 -4.28 5.48
N ALA A 16 1.54 -3.74 4.41
CA ALA A 16 0.28 -3.00 4.49
C ALA A 16 -0.83 -3.78 3.79
N MET A 17 -2.07 -3.52 4.20
CA MET A 17 -3.25 -4.02 3.50
C MET A 17 -3.70 -2.97 2.49
N LEU A 18 -3.69 -3.31 1.21
CA LEU A 18 -4.27 -2.47 0.16
C LEU A 18 -5.69 -2.98 -0.12
N THR A 19 -6.65 -2.08 -0.01
CA THR A 19 -8.06 -2.34 -0.34
C THR A 19 -8.44 -1.50 -1.56
N THR A 20 -8.88 -2.17 -2.62
CA THR A 20 -9.43 -1.55 -3.83
C THR A 20 -10.92 -1.79 -3.91
N VAL A 21 -11.61 -0.91 -4.66
CA VAL A 21 -13.02 -1.08 -5.01
C VAL A 21 -13.06 -1.63 -6.43
N GLU A 22 -13.62 -2.82 -6.60
CA GLU A 22 -13.80 -3.44 -7.91
C GLU A 22 -14.92 -2.74 -8.70
N PRO A 23 -15.01 -2.94 -10.04
CA PRO A 23 -16.05 -2.33 -10.86
C PRO A 23 -17.49 -2.65 -10.43
N ASP A 24 -17.69 -3.79 -9.75
CA ASP A 24 -18.98 -4.21 -9.19
C ASP A 24 -19.29 -3.62 -7.81
N GLY A 25 -18.39 -2.79 -7.27
CA GLY A 25 -18.49 -2.16 -5.96
C GLY A 25 -18.04 -3.02 -4.78
N THR A 26 -17.56 -4.25 -5.03
CA THR A 26 -17.00 -5.09 -3.97
C THR A 26 -15.63 -4.57 -3.52
N LEU A 27 -15.28 -4.87 -2.26
CA LEU A 27 -13.97 -4.53 -1.71
C LEU A 27 -13.03 -5.72 -1.86
N HIS A 28 -11.94 -5.53 -2.59
CA HIS A 28 -10.87 -6.50 -2.70
C HIS A 28 -9.67 -6.05 -1.86
N THR A 29 -9.23 -6.91 -0.92
CA THR A 29 -8.16 -6.61 0.04
C THR A 29 -7.02 -7.59 -0.11
N ARG A 30 -5.79 -7.08 -0.13
CA ARG A 30 -4.58 -7.89 -0.27
C ARG A 30 -3.39 -7.32 0.50
N PRO A 31 -2.50 -8.17 1.05
CA PRO A 31 -1.26 -7.71 1.64
C PRO A 31 -0.25 -7.29 0.56
N LEU A 32 0.42 -6.17 0.76
CA LEU A 32 1.56 -5.70 -0.04
C LEU A 32 2.76 -5.43 0.86
N ALA A 33 3.94 -5.80 0.37
CA ALA A 33 5.19 -5.48 1.05
C ALA A 33 5.46 -3.98 0.93
N THR A 34 5.57 -3.33 2.07
CA THR A 34 5.87 -1.90 2.17
C THR A 34 7.37 -1.71 2.09
N LEU A 35 7.84 -0.88 1.15
CA LEU A 35 9.28 -0.71 0.93
C LEU A 35 9.82 0.43 1.76
N ARG A 36 9.20 1.60 1.62
CA ARG A 36 9.47 2.83 2.37
C ARG A 36 8.31 3.79 2.21
N TYR A 37 8.08 4.58 3.24
CA TYR A 37 7.34 5.83 3.16
C TYR A 37 8.31 6.93 2.73
N ALA A 38 7.96 7.67 1.68
CA ALA A 38 8.63 8.93 1.38
C ALA A 38 7.92 10.03 2.18
N ASN A 39 8.70 10.92 2.82
CA ASN A 39 8.20 11.96 3.72
C ASN A 39 7.39 13.07 3.00
N ASP A 40 7.03 12.86 1.74
CA ASP A 40 6.17 13.68 0.91
C ASP A 40 4.71 13.19 0.88
N GLY A 41 4.39 12.09 1.59
CA GLY A 41 3.05 11.52 1.63
C GLY A 41 2.84 10.37 0.64
N GLU A 42 3.89 9.91 -0.03
CA GLU A 42 3.85 8.75 -0.92
C GLU A 42 4.25 7.46 -0.21
N LEU A 43 3.52 6.38 -0.49
CA LEU A 43 3.80 5.04 0.00
C LEU A 43 4.07 4.09 -1.17
N TRP A 44 5.28 3.53 -1.19
CA TRP A 44 5.73 2.67 -2.28
C TRP A 44 5.58 1.19 -1.93
N PHE A 45 4.95 0.44 -2.85
CA PHE A 45 4.80 -1.01 -2.80
C PHE A 45 5.49 -1.66 -4.00
N PHE A 46 6.03 -2.87 -3.82
CA PHE A 46 6.35 -3.75 -4.95
C PHE A 46 5.39 -4.93 -4.96
N THR A 47 4.97 -5.30 -6.17
CA THR A 47 4.33 -6.58 -6.45
C THR A 47 5.11 -7.27 -7.55
N SER A 48 5.08 -8.60 -7.55
CA SER A 48 5.71 -9.37 -8.61
C SER A 48 4.94 -9.20 -9.93
N LEU A 49 5.66 -9.18 -11.05
CA LEU A 49 5.07 -8.99 -12.39
C LEU A 49 4.12 -10.12 -12.80
N ASP A 50 4.32 -11.32 -12.25
CA ASP A 50 3.48 -12.50 -12.45
C ASP A 50 2.32 -12.58 -11.45
N SER A 51 2.21 -11.63 -10.52
CA SER A 51 1.12 -11.58 -9.58
C SER A 51 -0.15 -11.10 -10.27
N ALA A 52 -1.30 -11.69 -9.90
CA ALA A 52 -2.62 -11.17 -10.28
C ALA A 52 -2.79 -9.67 -9.97
N LYS A 53 -1.95 -9.14 -9.06
CA LYS A 53 -1.93 -7.74 -8.64
C LYS A 53 -1.49 -6.72 -9.67
N VAL A 54 -0.93 -7.17 -10.80
CA VAL A 54 -0.56 -6.28 -11.91
C VAL A 54 -1.78 -5.84 -12.72
N HIS A 55 -2.90 -6.55 -12.62
CA HIS A 55 -4.12 -6.26 -13.37
C HIS A 55 -5.15 -5.43 -12.58
N GLU A 56 -4.77 -4.92 -11.41
CA GLU A 56 -5.62 -4.14 -10.51
C GLU A 56 -5.37 -2.63 -10.63
#